data_AF-A0A8S3G5S1-F1
#
_entry.id   AF-A0A8S3G5S1-F1
#
_cell.length_a   1.000
_cell.length_b   1.000
_cell.length_c   1.000
_cell.angle_alpha   90.00
_cell.angle_beta   90.00
_cell.angle_gamma   90.00
#
_symmetry.space_group_name_H-M   'P 1'
#
loop_
_entity.id
_entity.type
_entity.pdbx_description
1 polymer ?
#
loop_
_entity_poly.entity_id
_entity_poly.type
_entity_poly.pdbx_seq_one_letter_code
_entity_poly.pdbx_strand_id
1 'polypeptide(L)'
;NNYKSLYQSISIFDEVHIEKVEWKSVQQCSAFVVNQTIDLDGLFNDFNHIKSKYIDLKERFGGISKQVESFILSNLGRSNYNGTSVNHETSSCDDCNLQDNLDDIDVSDDEPDVKNKHKKTNKSIRSDHLWAYLLDGEHAPSLRKLVDFVFAIPGSNAFCESVFSHMKYLWNNNRTKMQHDLVGAELKIKMNTHLTCTELYDYLLTKPNILNKIRSSDKY
;
A
#
# COMPACT_ATOMS: atom_id res chain seq x y z
N ASN A 1 -24.44 -9.42 -8.60
CA ASN A 1 -23.00 -9.33 -8.90
C ASN A 1 -22.26 -9.27 -7.56
N ASN A 2 -21.67 -10.38 -7.10
CA ASN A 2 -21.17 -10.54 -5.72
C ASN A 2 -20.05 -9.53 -5.38
N TYR A 3 -19.15 -9.26 -6.34
CA TYR A 3 -18.06 -8.31 -6.17
C TYR A 3 -18.53 -6.88 -5.91
N LYS A 4 -19.58 -6.42 -6.60
CA LYS A 4 -20.14 -5.08 -6.36
C LYS A 4 -20.64 -4.92 -4.92
N SER A 5 -21.27 -5.96 -4.37
CA SER A 5 -21.74 -5.96 -2.98
C SER A 5 -20.58 -5.95 -1.99
N LEU A 6 -19.51 -6.70 -2.28
CA LEU A 6 -18.29 -6.71 -1.47
C LEU A 6 -17.65 -5.31 -1.41
N TYR A 7 -17.34 -4.71 -2.56
CA TYR A 7 -16.70 -3.39 -2.63
C TYR A 7 -17.54 -2.29 -1.96
N GLN A 8 -18.86 -2.35 -2.12
CA GLN A 8 -19.78 -1.42 -1.43
C GLN A 8 -19.83 -1.64 0.08
N SER A 9 -19.62 -2.88 0.55
CA SER A 9 -19.58 -3.17 1.97
C SER A 9 -18.28 -2.65 2.57
N ILE A 10 -17.13 -2.98 1.96
CA ILE A 10 -15.82 -2.62 2.51
C ILE A 10 -15.50 -1.12 2.40
N SER A 11 -16.13 -0.38 1.48
CA SER A 11 -15.90 1.07 1.33
C SER A 11 -16.24 1.90 2.58
N ILE A 12 -16.98 1.33 3.53
CA ILE A 12 -17.21 1.99 4.82
C ILE A 12 -15.92 2.21 5.62
N PHE A 13 -14.89 1.38 5.39
CA PHE A 13 -13.60 1.52 6.05
C PHE A 13 -12.78 2.67 5.47
N ASP A 14 -13.18 3.23 4.31
CA ASP A 14 -12.59 4.44 3.75
C ASP A 14 -13.07 5.73 4.45
N GLU A 15 -14.11 5.65 5.28
CA GLU A 15 -14.60 6.80 6.04
C GLU A 15 -13.61 7.19 7.15
N VAL A 16 -13.17 8.44 7.11
CA VAL A 16 -12.23 9.02 8.08
C VAL A 16 -12.97 9.39 9.39
N HIS A 17 -14.28 9.60 9.30
CA HIS A 17 -15.14 9.88 10.45
C HIS A 17 -15.80 8.60 10.99
N ILE A 18 -15.07 7.85 11.83
CA ILE A 18 -15.51 6.55 12.40
C ILE A 18 -16.88 6.65 13.12
N GLU A 19 -17.23 7.84 13.63
CA GLU A 19 -18.55 8.15 14.19
C GLU A 19 -19.73 7.80 13.26
N LYS A 20 -19.55 7.97 11.93
CA LYS A 20 -20.56 7.72 10.90
C LYS A 20 -20.67 6.25 10.50
N VAL A 21 -19.70 5.42 10.88
CA VAL A 21 -19.72 3.99 10.57
C VAL A 21 -20.77 3.32 11.45
N GLU A 22 -21.76 2.71 10.81
CA GLU A 22 -22.83 1.97 11.48
C GLU A 22 -22.42 0.51 11.71
N TRP A 23 -22.81 -0.03 12.87
CA TRP A 23 -22.58 -1.43 13.20
C TRP A 23 -23.11 -2.40 12.13
N LYS A 24 -24.30 -2.13 11.57
CA LYS A 24 -24.91 -2.96 10.53
C LYS A 24 -23.98 -3.15 9.33
N SER A 25 -23.25 -2.11 8.95
CA SER A 25 -22.31 -2.16 7.84
C SER A 25 -21.06 -2.98 8.17
N VAL A 26 -20.56 -2.86 9.41
CA VAL A 26 -19.43 -3.69 9.90
C VAL A 26 -19.81 -5.16 9.95
N GLN A 27 -21.01 -5.47 10.44
CA GLN A 27 -21.56 -6.81 10.47
C GLN A 27 -21.70 -7.38 9.06
N GLN A 28 -22.19 -6.61 8.09
CA GLN A 28 -22.26 -7.02 6.69
C GLN A 28 -20.87 -7.34 6.12
N CYS A 29 -19.84 -6.54 6.45
CA CYS A 29 -18.47 -6.80 6.02
C CYS A 29 -17.92 -8.12 6.56
N SER A 30 -18.19 -8.45 7.82
CA SER A 30 -17.72 -9.70 8.43
C SER A 30 -18.21 -10.96 7.71
N ALA A 31 -19.36 -10.90 7.02
CA ALA A 31 -19.89 -12.02 6.24
C ALA A 31 -19.03 -12.37 5.01
N PHE A 32 -18.17 -11.45 4.57
CA PHE A 32 -17.29 -11.64 3.41
C PHE A 32 -15.89 -12.14 3.75
N VAL A 33 -15.51 -12.20 5.03
CA VAL A 33 -14.18 -12.66 5.43
C VAL A 33 -14.13 -14.18 5.33
N VAL A 34 -13.74 -14.67 4.14
CA VAL A 34 -13.62 -16.10 3.85
C VAL A 34 -12.43 -16.67 4.65
N ASN A 35 -12.60 -17.87 5.22
CA ASN A 35 -11.57 -18.64 5.95
C ASN A 35 -11.16 -18.11 7.34
N GLN A 36 -11.87 -17.12 7.90
CA GLN A 36 -11.67 -16.72 9.29
C GLN A 36 -12.99 -16.78 10.06
N THR A 37 -12.99 -17.45 11.22
CA THR A 37 -14.11 -17.38 12.16
C THR A 37 -14.02 -16.04 12.89
N ILE A 38 -14.93 -15.12 12.57
CA ILE A 38 -15.10 -13.87 13.31
C ILE A 38 -16.20 -14.08 14.33
N ASP A 39 -15.85 -13.95 15.61
CA ASP A 39 -16.83 -13.89 16.69
C ASP A 39 -17.58 -12.55 16.60
N LEU A 40 -18.88 -12.60 16.35
CA LEU A 40 -19.70 -11.41 16.15
C LEU A 40 -19.85 -10.58 17.42
N ASP A 41 -19.92 -11.22 18.58
CA ASP A 41 -20.03 -10.52 19.86
C ASP A 41 -18.71 -9.84 20.21
N GLY A 42 -17.59 -10.55 20.03
CA GLY A 42 -16.25 -9.98 20.10
C GLY A 42 -16.05 -8.83 19.11
N LEU A 43 -16.50 -8.97 17.86
CA LEU A 43 -16.41 -7.91 16.85
C LEU A 43 -17.21 -6.66 17.25
N PHE A 44 -18.41 -6.83 17.82
CA PHE A 44 -19.23 -5.72 18.30
C PHE A 44 -18.53 -4.97 19.42
N ASN A 45 -17.97 -5.70 20.40
CA ASN A 45 -17.24 -5.13 21.51
C ASN A 45 -15.99 -4.40 21.04
N ASP A 46 -15.20 -5.03 20.17
CA ASP A 46 -14.00 -4.45 19.56
C ASP A 46 -14.33 -3.15 18.80
N PHE A 47 -15.39 -3.18 17.97
CA PHE A 47 -15.81 -2.03 17.19
C PHE A 47 -16.23 -0.85 18.08
N ASN A 48 -17.04 -1.10 19.10
CA ASN A 48 -17.47 -0.05 20.01
C ASN A 48 -16.31 0.50 20.85
N HIS A 49 -15.40 -0.36 21.31
CA HIS A 49 -14.19 0.05 22.01
C HIS A 49 -13.35 1.02 21.17
N ILE A 50 -13.06 0.66 19.91
CA ILE A 50 -12.29 1.50 18.99
C ILE A 50 -13.05 2.77 18.62
N LYS A 51 -14.38 2.69 18.43
CA LYS A 51 -15.22 3.86 18.14
C LYS A 51 -15.21 4.85 19.30
N SER A 52 -15.35 4.38 20.54
CA SER A 52 -15.24 5.21 21.74
C SER A 52 -13.86 5.87 21.84
N LYS A 53 -12.77 5.11 21.67
CA LYS A 53 -11.40 5.65 21.64
C LYS A 53 -11.25 6.77 20.62
N TYR A 54 -11.78 6.58 19.41
CA TYR A 54 -11.73 7.60 18.37
C TYR A 54 -12.48 8.88 18.77
N ILE A 55 -13.68 8.75 19.35
CA ILE A 55 -14.49 9.89 19.83
C ILE A 55 -13.72 10.65 20.91
N ASP A 56 -13.21 9.96 21.92
CA ASP A 56 -12.45 10.55 23.03
C ASP A 56 -11.22 11.32 22.53
N LEU A 57 -10.46 10.74 21.59
CA LEU A 57 -9.30 11.41 21.00
C LEU A 57 -9.69 12.63 20.18
N LYS A 58 -10.77 12.54 19.40
CA LYS A 58 -11.26 13.64 18.58
C LYS A 58 -11.72 14.82 19.45
N GLU A 59 -12.44 14.54 20.53
CA GLU A 59 -12.90 15.56 21.49
C GLU A 59 -11.72 16.19 22.24
N ARG A 60 -10.77 15.38 22.71
CA ARG A 60 -9.61 15.85 23.48
C ARG A 60 -8.70 16.78 22.68
N PHE A 61 -8.54 16.51 21.38
CA PHE A 61 -7.57 17.22 20.55
C PHE A 61 -8.18 18.13 19.47
N GLY A 62 -9.51 18.19 19.36
CA GLY A 62 -10.21 18.95 18.31
C GLY A 62 -9.97 18.40 16.90
N GLY A 63 -9.58 17.13 16.79
CA GLY A 63 -9.21 16.46 15.54
C GLY A 63 -8.19 15.34 15.74
N ILE A 64 -8.07 14.46 14.75
CA ILE A 64 -7.21 13.26 14.82
C ILE A 64 -6.04 13.29 13.82
N SER A 65 -6.06 14.19 12.84
CA SER A 65 -5.10 14.19 11.72
C SER A 65 -3.66 14.35 12.15
N LYS A 66 -3.39 15.26 13.09
CA LYS A 66 -2.04 15.53 13.56
C LYS A 66 -1.45 14.34 14.33
N GLN A 67 -2.28 13.63 15.06
CA GLN A 67 -1.90 12.46 15.85
C GLN A 67 -1.56 11.29 14.94
N VAL A 68 -2.42 11.04 13.93
CA VAL A 68 -2.15 10.02 12.92
C VAL A 68 -0.88 10.34 12.14
N GLU A 69 -0.70 11.59 11.69
CA GLU A 69 0.53 12.00 11.00
C GLU A 69 1.77 11.80 11.86
N SER A 70 1.72 12.19 13.14
CA SER A 70 2.83 12.00 14.08
C SER A 70 3.14 10.53 14.33
N PHE A 71 2.11 9.68 14.41
CA PHE A 71 2.24 8.23 14.54
C PHE A 71 2.88 7.59 13.31
N ILE A 72 2.49 8.01 12.11
CA ILE A 72 3.06 7.48 10.87
C ILE A 72 4.54 7.89 10.75
N LEU A 73 4.87 9.14 11.07
CA LEU A 73 6.26 9.61 11.05
C LEU A 73 7.14 8.86 12.06
N SER A 74 6.65 8.61 13.27
CA SER A 74 7.41 7.88 14.29
C SER A 74 7.61 6.40 13.95
N ASN A 75 6.64 5.76 13.30
CA ASN A 75 6.75 4.37 12.87
C ASN A 75 7.51 4.19 11.55
N LEU A 76 7.49 5.18 10.65
CA LEU A 76 8.39 5.18 9.48
C LEU A 76 9.85 5.21 9.93
N GLY A 77 10.21 6.04 10.91
CA GLY A 77 11.59 6.11 11.43
C GLY A 77 12.06 4.87 12.20
N ARG A 78 11.14 3.97 12.58
CA ARG A 78 11.46 2.69 13.24
C ARG A 78 11.77 1.58 12.24
N SER A 79 11.34 1.76 11.00
CA SER A 79 11.76 0.99 9.84
C SER A 79 13.04 1.66 9.31
N ASN A 80 14.19 0.99 9.31
CA ASN A 80 15.44 1.52 8.69
C ASN A 80 15.34 1.65 7.15
N TYR A 81 14.14 1.91 6.61
CA TYR A 81 13.84 2.12 5.21
C TYR A 81 13.49 3.60 5.06
N ASN A 82 14.49 4.40 4.67
CA ASN A 82 14.25 5.76 4.20
C ASN A 82 13.51 5.66 2.87
N GLY A 83 12.20 5.87 2.88
CA GLY A 83 11.36 5.81 1.69
C GLY A 83 10.09 6.62 1.87
N THR A 84 10.10 7.80 1.26
CA THR A 84 8.99 8.71 0.99
C THR A 84 7.66 7.99 0.74
N SER A 85 6.58 8.56 1.30
CA SER A 85 5.17 8.38 0.97
C SER A 85 4.83 7.14 0.14
N VAL A 86 4.10 6.20 0.74
CA VAL A 86 3.32 5.20 -0.02
C VAL A 86 2.27 5.97 -0.81
N ASN A 87 2.66 6.62 -1.90
CA ASN A 87 1.74 7.01 -2.95
C ASN A 87 1.68 5.82 -3.89
N HIS A 88 0.46 5.41 -4.21
CA HIS A 88 0.16 4.59 -5.37
C HIS A 88 0.39 5.37 -6.67
N GLU A 89 1.41 6.23 -6.72
CA GLU A 89 1.84 6.94 -7.91
C GLU A 89 2.98 6.14 -8.52
N THR A 90 2.71 5.66 -9.73
CA THR A 90 3.65 5.10 -10.69
C THR A 90 4.99 5.83 -10.65
N SER A 91 5.99 5.19 -10.05
CA SER A 91 7.39 5.48 -10.35
C SER A 91 7.67 5.04 -11.78
N SER A 92 7.52 5.98 -12.72
CA SER A 92 8.24 5.89 -14.00
C SER A 92 9.72 6.05 -13.68
N CYS A 93 10.51 5.00 -13.89
CA CYS A 93 11.95 5.11 -13.74
C CYS A 93 12.52 5.90 -14.92
N ASP A 94 12.75 7.19 -14.70
CA ASP A 94 13.78 7.96 -15.41
C ASP A 94 15.15 7.52 -14.88
N ASP A 95 15.59 6.31 -15.24
CA ASP A 95 17.03 6.01 -15.25
C ASP A 95 17.34 4.73 -16.04
N CYS A 96 17.35 4.88 -17.36
CA CYS A 96 18.36 4.25 -18.20
C CYS A 96 18.55 5.11 -19.44
N ASN A 97 19.31 6.20 -19.30
CA ASN A 97 19.92 6.88 -20.44
C ASN A 97 20.88 5.90 -21.13
N LEU A 98 20.38 5.18 -22.13
CA LEU A 98 21.19 4.77 -23.27
C LEU A 98 20.82 5.70 -24.42
N GLN A 99 21.79 6.53 -24.75
CA GLN A 99 21.82 7.38 -25.93
C GLN A 99 21.63 6.51 -27.18
N ASP A 100 20.45 6.55 -27.79
CA ASP A 100 20.30 6.18 -29.19
C ASP A 100 19.97 7.46 -29.97
N ASN A 101 20.96 7.94 -30.70
CA ASN A 101 20.79 8.96 -31.73
C ASN A 101 19.81 8.43 -32.78
N LEU A 102 18.68 9.12 -32.95
CA LEU A 102 17.93 9.12 -34.19
C LEU A 102 17.66 10.56 -34.57
N ASP A 103 18.30 10.95 -35.67
CA ASP A 103 18.12 12.21 -36.38
C ASP A 103 16.68 12.35 -36.91
N ASP A 104 16.33 13.62 -37.13
CA ASP A 104 15.31 14.18 -38.05
C ASP A 104 13.90 14.57 -37.54
N ILE A 105 13.69 15.92 -37.56
CA ILE A 105 12.51 16.70 -38.03
C ILE A 105 11.30 16.78 -37.06
N ASP A 106 10.63 17.90 -36.75
CA ASP A 106 10.54 19.28 -37.27
C ASP A 106 10.15 20.23 -36.12
N VAL A 107 10.48 21.51 -36.26
CA VAL A 107 10.10 22.59 -35.33
C VAL A 107 8.68 23.06 -35.66
N SER A 108 7.81 23.12 -34.66
CA SER A 108 6.61 23.97 -34.74
C SER A 108 6.32 24.56 -33.37
N ASP A 109 6.41 25.89 -33.31
CA ASP A 109 6.02 26.76 -32.21
C ASP A 109 4.56 26.54 -31.81
N ASP A 110 4.31 26.25 -30.53
CA ASP A 110 3.12 26.68 -29.81
C ASP A 110 3.36 26.47 -28.30
N GLU A 111 3.74 27.54 -27.59
CA GLU A 111 3.70 27.60 -26.13
C GLU A 111 2.24 27.70 -25.65
N PRO A 112 1.81 26.86 -24.70
CA PRO A 112 0.82 27.29 -23.73
C PRO A 112 1.40 27.33 -22.31
N ASP A 113 1.50 28.57 -21.81
CA ASP A 113 1.71 29.01 -20.43
C ASP A 113 0.96 28.12 -19.39
N VAL A 114 1.65 27.09 -18.86
CA VAL A 114 1.13 26.22 -17.80
C VAL A 114 1.24 26.96 -16.47
N LYS A 115 0.20 27.72 -16.16
CA LYS A 115 -0.05 28.27 -14.83
C LYS A 115 -0.19 27.11 -13.84
N ASN A 116 0.90 26.82 -13.12
CA ASN A 116 0.97 25.94 -11.96
C ASN A 116 0.04 26.43 -10.84
N LYS A 117 -1.25 26.10 -10.97
CA LYS A 117 -2.21 26.20 -9.88
C LYS A 117 -1.80 25.15 -8.86
N HIS A 118 -1.01 25.58 -7.87
CA HIS A 118 -0.77 24.85 -6.65
C HIS A 118 -2.12 24.64 -5.96
N LYS A 119 -2.78 23.52 -6.29
CA LYS A 119 -3.96 23.04 -5.59
C LYS A 119 -3.46 22.71 -4.19
N LYS A 120 -3.71 23.60 -3.22
CA LYS A 120 -3.58 23.31 -1.79
C LYS A 120 -4.45 22.08 -1.52
N THR A 121 -3.87 20.90 -1.56
CA THR A 121 -4.52 19.68 -1.17
C THR A 121 -4.67 19.78 0.34
N ASN A 122 -5.90 19.96 0.81
CA ASN A 122 -6.22 19.64 2.20
C ASN A 122 -5.81 18.18 2.37
N LYS A 123 -4.70 17.91 3.06
CA LYS A 123 -4.20 16.54 3.25
C LYS A 123 -5.22 15.80 4.12
N SER A 124 -6.16 15.14 3.46
CA SER A 124 -7.04 14.19 4.12
C SER A 124 -6.18 13.03 4.60
N ILE A 125 -6.37 12.62 5.84
CA ILE A 125 -5.77 11.39 6.35
C ILE A 125 -6.26 10.25 5.45
N ARG A 126 -5.36 9.31 5.12
CA ARG A 126 -5.77 8.06 4.49
C ARG A 126 -6.43 7.15 5.51
N SER A 127 -7.43 6.39 5.08
CA SER A 127 -8.18 5.47 5.93
C SER A 127 -7.29 4.41 6.58
N ASP A 128 -6.38 3.81 5.83
CA ASP A 128 -5.43 2.80 6.32
C ASP A 128 -4.56 3.32 7.49
N HIS A 129 -4.02 4.55 7.38
CA HIS A 129 -3.26 5.17 8.44
C HIS A 129 -4.09 5.42 9.71
N LEU A 130 -5.35 5.82 9.53
CA LEU A 130 -6.27 6.02 10.65
C LEU A 130 -6.54 4.71 11.39
N TRP A 131 -6.90 3.65 10.67
CA TRP A 131 -7.18 2.34 11.26
C TRP A 131 -5.93 1.73 11.91
N ALA A 132 -4.77 1.88 11.30
CA ALA A 132 -3.50 1.44 11.89
C ALA A 132 -3.22 2.15 13.22
N TYR A 133 -3.41 3.47 13.27
CA TYR A 133 -3.25 4.26 14.49
C TYR A 133 -4.26 3.88 15.58
N LEU A 134 -5.54 3.71 15.21
CA LEU A 134 -6.59 3.38 16.17
C LEU A 134 -6.40 2.00 16.80
N LEU A 135 -5.97 1.02 16.01
CA LEU A 135 -5.72 -0.35 16.46
C LEU A 135 -4.36 -0.54 17.13
N ASP A 136 -3.47 0.46 17.09
CA ASP A 136 -2.16 0.37 17.73
C ASP A 136 -2.31 0.27 19.25
N GLY A 137 -1.63 -0.72 19.83
CA GLY A 137 -1.68 -1.01 21.27
C GLY A 137 -3.02 -1.56 21.80
N GLU A 138 -4.04 -1.73 20.94
CA GLU A 138 -5.37 -2.17 21.36
C GLU A 138 -5.58 -3.68 21.21
N HIS A 139 -6.24 -4.28 22.20
CA HIS A 139 -6.67 -5.68 22.13
C HIS A 139 -8.06 -5.77 21.47
N ALA A 140 -8.09 -5.72 20.14
CA ALA A 140 -9.29 -5.82 19.32
C ALA A 140 -9.15 -6.91 18.24
N PRO A 141 -9.07 -8.21 18.61
CA PRO A 141 -8.65 -9.27 17.71
C PRO A 141 -9.64 -9.56 16.57
N SER A 142 -10.95 -9.46 16.81
CA SER A 142 -11.98 -9.70 15.79
C SER A 142 -12.05 -8.54 14.80
N LEU A 143 -11.98 -7.30 15.30
CA LEU A 143 -11.94 -6.13 14.44
C LEU A 143 -10.63 -6.05 13.63
N ARG A 144 -9.49 -6.38 14.24
CA ARG A 144 -8.19 -6.38 13.55
C ARG A 144 -8.19 -7.34 12.37
N LYS A 145 -8.69 -8.57 12.54
CA LYS A 145 -8.86 -9.54 11.45
C LYS A 145 -9.68 -8.98 10.28
N LEU A 146 -10.78 -8.30 10.59
CA LEU A 146 -11.65 -7.69 9.59
C LEU A 146 -10.94 -6.54 8.85
N VAL A 147 -10.30 -5.63 9.59
CA VAL A 147 -9.57 -4.48 9.04
C VAL A 147 -8.39 -4.96 8.17
N ASP A 148 -7.61 -5.92 8.64
CA ASP A 148 -6.49 -6.51 7.90
C ASP A 148 -6.98 -7.14 6.59
N PHE A 149 -8.12 -7.85 6.62
CA PHE A 149 -8.73 -8.39 5.40
C PHE A 149 -9.15 -7.29 4.42
N VAL A 150 -9.82 -6.24 4.91
CA VAL A 150 -10.31 -5.14 4.07
C VAL A 150 -9.16 -4.43 3.37
N PHE A 151 -8.11 -4.08 4.10
CA PHE A 151 -6.95 -3.36 3.54
C PHE A 151 -5.99 -4.25 2.74
N ALA A 152 -6.14 -5.58 2.81
CA ALA A 152 -5.43 -6.50 1.91
C ALA A 152 -6.05 -6.53 0.50
N ILE A 153 -7.28 -6.05 0.31
CA ILE A 153 -7.93 -5.98 -1.00
C ILE A 153 -7.48 -4.69 -1.70
N PRO A 154 -6.80 -4.77 -2.86
CA PRO A 154 -6.42 -3.58 -3.59
C PRO A 154 -7.66 -2.84 -4.11
N GLY A 155 -7.75 -1.54 -3.81
CA GLY A 155 -8.87 -0.69 -4.25
C GLY A 155 -8.88 -0.36 -5.75
N SER A 156 -7.85 -0.73 -6.50
CA SER A 156 -7.77 -0.52 -7.95
C SER A 156 -6.90 -1.57 -8.64
N ASN A 157 -7.08 -1.68 -9.97
CA ASN A 157 -6.22 -2.51 -10.81
C ASN A 157 -4.84 -1.89 -11.05
N ALA A 158 -4.56 -0.67 -10.60
CA ALA A 158 -3.29 0.01 -10.86
C ALA A 158 -2.07 -0.78 -10.35
N PHE A 159 -2.21 -1.50 -9.23
CA PHE A 159 -1.17 -2.40 -8.75
C PHE A 159 -0.89 -3.53 -9.76
N CYS A 160 -1.94 -4.21 -10.22
CA CYS A 160 -1.85 -5.28 -11.20
C CYS A 160 -1.31 -4.78 -12.54
N GLU A 161 -1.74 -3.60 -13.00
CA GLU A 161 -1.24 -2.95 -14.21
C GLU A 161 0.26 -2.63 -14.10
N SER A 162 0.72 -2.17 -12.93
CA SER A 162 2.15 -1.99 -12.66
C SER A 162 2.93 -3.30 -12.75
N VAL A 163 2.41 -4.39 -12.16
CA VAL A 163 3.02 -5.74 -12.28
C VAL A 163 3.12 -6.14 -13.76
N PHE A 164 2.04 -5.98 -14.53
CA PHE A 164 2.02 -6.34 -15.95
C PHE A 164 2.94 -5.47 -16.80
N SER A 165 3.06 -4.18 -16.49
CA SER A 165 4.00 -3.28 -17.16
C SER A 165 5.44 -3.73 -16.95
N HIS A 166 5.83 -4.01 -15.69
CA HIS A 166 7.15 -4.54 -15.36
C HIS A 166 7.40 -5.90 -16.02
N MET A 167 6.42 -6.79 -15.99
CA MET A 167 6.51 -8.10 -16.63
C MET A 167 6.73 -7.96 -18.15
N LYS A 168 6.00 -7.06 -18.82
CA LYS A 168 6.13 -6.81 -20.26
C LYS A 168 7.51 -6.27 -20.60
N TYR A 169 8.08 -5.41 -19.76
CA TYR A 169 9.45 -4.93 -19.92
C TYR A 169 10.48 -6.08 -19.85
N LEU A 170 10.37 -6.95 -18.85
CA LEU A 170 11.29 -8.09 -18.66
C LEU A 170 11.12 -9.19 -19.71
N TRP A 171 9.92 -9.34 -20.28
CA TRP A 171 9.55 -10.41 -21.20
C TRP A 171 9.59 -10.00 -22.69
N ASN A 172 10.05 -8.78 -23.02
CA ASN A 172 10.01 -8.29 -24.41
C ASN A 172 11.04 -9.02 -25.31
N ASN A 173 10.68 -9.22 -26.59
CA ASN A 173 11.47 -9.98 -27.59
C ASN A 173 12.81 -9.34 -27.99
N ASN A 174 13.06 -8.09 -27.60
CA ASN A 174 14.20 -7.30 -28.09
C ASN A 174 15.49 -7.50 -27.25
N ARG A 175 15.38 -8.14 -26.09
CA ARG A 175 16.50 -8.66 -25.30
C ARG A 175 16.19 -10.12 -24.98
N THR A 176 17.21 -10.98 -24.94
CA THR A 176 17.13 -12.41 -24.68
C THR A 176 16.02 -12.72 -23.65
N LYS A 177 14.98 -13.46 -24.05
CA LYS A 177 13.85 -13.77 -23.17
C LYS A 177 14.35 -14.39 -21.87
N MET A 178 14.17 -13.68 -20.75
CA MET A 178 14.42 -14.26 -19.45
C MET A 178 13.50 -15.46 -19.21
N GLN A 179 13.99 -16.47 -18.51
CA GLN A 179 13.14 -17.60 -18.12
C GLN A 179 12.01 -17.11 -17.19
N HIS A 180 10.85 -17.78 -17.26
CA HIS A 180 9.67 -17.42 -16.49
C HIS A 180 9.94 -17.33 -14.98
N ASP A 181 10.73 -18.27 -14.46
CA ASP A 181 11.08 -18.31 -13.03
C ASP A 181 11.96 -17.12 -12.62
N LEU A 182 12.84 -16.67 -13.51
CA LEU A 182 13.69 -15.50 -13.28
C LEU A 182 12.86 -14.22 -13.28
N VAL A 183 11.94 -14.06 -14.24
CA VAL A 183 11.02 -12.91 -14.29
C VAL A 183 10.12 -12.88 -13.04
N GLY A 184 9.62 -14.03 -12.60
CA GLY A 184 8.85 -14.14 -11.37
C GLY A 184 9.66 -13.75 -10.12
N ALA A 185 10.93 -14.17 -10.04
CA ALA A 185 11.81 -13.79 -8.94
C ALA A 185 12.13 -12.29 -8.94
N GLU A 186 12.42 -11.71 -10.11
CA GLU A 186 12.72 -10.28 -10.24
C GLU A 186 11.50 -9.42 -9.89
N LEU A 187 10.31 -9.78 -10.38
CA LEU A 187 9.06 -9.10 -10.03
C LEU A 187 8.81 -9.14 -8.52
N LYS A 188 9.03 -10.27 -7.86
CA LYS A 188 8.89 -10.37 -6.40
C LYS A 188 9.82 -9.40 -5.68
N ILE A 189 11.07 -9.28 -6.12
CA ILE A 189 12.03 -8.36 -5.49
C ILE A 189 11.62 -6.90 -5.75
N LYS A 190 11.37 -6.53 -7.01
CA LYS A 190 11.03 -5.15 -7.40
C LYS A 190 9.70 -4.66 -6.80
N MET A 191 8.70 -5.52 -6.72
CA MET A 191 7.38 -5.12 -6.21
C MET A 191 7.30 -5.08 -4.68
N ASN A 192 8.22 -5.75 -3.97
CA ASN A 192 8.21 -5.82 -2.51
C ASN A 192 9.36 -5.06 -1.84
N THR A 193 10.28 -4.48 -2.62
CA THR A 193 11.41 -3.72 -2.09
C THR A 193 11.63 -2.45 -2.92
N HIS A 194 11.89 -1.35 -2.23
CA HIS A 194 12.31 -0.09 -2.85
C HIS A 194 13.83 0.11 -2.76
N LEU A 195 14.55 -0.93 -2.31
CA LEU A 195 16.00 -0.88 -2.17
C LEU A 195 16.64 -0.87 -3.55
N THR A 196 17.61 0.01 -3.73
CA THR A 196 18.54 -0.10 -4.84
C THR A 196 19.32 -1.42 -4.76
N CYS A 197 19.93 -1.85 -5.85
CA CYS A 197 20.74 -3.09 -5.86
C CYS A 197 21.83 -3.06 -4.79
N THR A 198 22.43 -1.88 -4.54
CA THR A 198 23.47 -1.69 -3.52
C THR A 198 22.91 -1.81 -2.11
N GLU A 199 21.80 -1.13 -1.82
CA GLU A 199 21.16 -1.21 -0.50
C GLU A 199 20.61 -2.60 -0.22
N LEU A 200 20.08 -3.28 -1.24
CA LEU A 200 19.63 -4.66 -1.12
C LEU A 200 20.81 -5.59 -0.81
N TYR A 201 21.96 -5.38 -1.46
CA TYR A 201 23.17 -6.14 -1.17
C TYR A 201 23.62 -5.96 0.29
N ASP A 202 23.73 -4.70 0.74
CA ASP A 202 24.11 -4.39 2.12
C ASP A 202 23.10 -4.95 3.13
N TYR A 203 21.81 -4.83 2.82
CA TYR A 203 20.74 -5.43 3.62
C TYR A 203 20.88 -6.95 3.73
N LEU A 204 21.17 -7.65 2.62
CA LEU A 204 21.37 -9.09 2.62
C LEU A 204 22.59 -9.50 3.45
N LEU A 205 23.66 -8.69 3.45
CA LEU A 205 24.83 -8.91 4.32
C LEU A 205 24.48 -8.92 5.80
N THR A 206 23.49 -8.14 6.23
CA THR A 206 23.02 -8.13 7.63
C THR A 206 22.18 -9.36 8.00
N LYS A 207 21.76 -10.19 7.04
CA LYS A 207 20.84 -11.32 7.23
C LYS A 207 21.49 -12.67 6.88
N PRO A 208 22.31 -13.25 7.78
CA PRO A 208 23.04 -14.49 7.50
C PRO A 208 22.14 -15.69 7.17
N ASN A 209 20.94 -15.75 7.76
CA ASN A 209 19.96 -16.79 7.46
C ASN A 209 19.49 -16.78 5.99
N ILE A 210 19.32 -15.59 5.41
CA ILE A 210 18.91 -15.45 4.01
C ILE A 210 20.09 -15.79 3.09
N LEU A 211 21.29 -15.31 3.41
CA LEU A 211 22.50 -15.64 2.65
C LEU A 211 22.77 -17.14 2.60
N ASN A 212 22.58 -17.84 3.71
CA ASN A 212 22.75 -19.29 3.78
C ASN A 212 21.75 -20.01 2.86
N LYS A 213 20.49 -19.55 2.79
CA LYS A 213 19.48 -20.08 1.86
C LYS A 213 19.75 -19.73 0.39
N ILE A 214 20.32 -18.56 0.12
CA ILE A 214 20.71 -18.18 -1.26
C ILE A 214 21.87 -19.06 -1.75
N ARG A 215 22.79 -19.42 -0.83
CA ARG A 215 23.96 -20.27 -1.12
C ARG A 215 23.66 -21.76 -1.12
N SER A 216 22.58 -22.21 -0.47
CA SER A 216 22.21 -23.62 -0.49
C SER A 216 21.82 -24.07 -1.89
N SER A 217 22.21 -25.28 -2.25
CA SER A 217 21.90 -25.91 -3.54
C SER A 217 20.41 -26.17 -3.76
N ASP A 218 19.55 -25.97 -2.75
CA ASP A 218 18.07 -26.08 -2.83
C ASP A 218 17.42 -25.19 -3.91
N LYS A 219 18.22 -24.33 -4.57
CA LYS A 219 17.83 -23.51 -5.71
C LYS A 219 17.78 -24.32 -7.03
N TYR A 220 18.40 -25.51 -7.08
CA TYR A 220 18.53 -26.38 -8.25
C TYR A 220 17.98 -27.79 -7.98
#